data_AF-A0A8J5S1C2-F1
#
_entry.id   AF-A0A8J5S1C2-F1
#
_cell.length_a   1.000
_cell.length_b   1.000
_cell.length_c   1.000
_cell.angle_alpha   90.00
_cell.angle_beta   90.00
_cell.angle_gamma   90.00
#
_symmetry.space_group_name_H-M   'P 1'
#
loop_
_entity.id
_entity.type
_entity.pdbx_description
1 polymer ?
#
loop_
_entity_poly.entity_id
_entity_poly.type
_entity_poly.pdbx_seq_one_letter_code
_entity_poly.pdbx_strand_id
1 'polypeptide(L)'
;MDLEKTRETAEQSEPNVVPPHPELLMAARHGDNERIKHFLKTITQSPVAPLPAGEVVVHVEKVATIRQTTVGDGTESAAAVTLAEAVTVAWDSVLHVVASSGDEPEFLQSATAIYVNASHLLGAGNKKGDTPLHCAARAGRVRMLSHLVDLACGNDGATGDGAAKSVVRTQNAKGETALHVAVRFGSTEMVRVLMSADPELARVVPADGASPLYLAVSLGHIRIARKLHELDNALSYAGPDGKNALHASVVKGKGEC
;
A
#
# COMPACT_ATOMS: atom_id res chain seq x y z
N MET A 1 24.67 2.41 -51.31
CA MET A 1 24.01 3.54 -50.61
C MET A 1 22.77 3.03 -49.87
N ASP A 2 22.94 1.91 -49.19
CA ASP A 2 22.82 1.73 -47.74
C ASP A 2 22.21 2.91 -46.99
N LEU A 3 21.00 2.71 -46.48
CA LEU A 3 20.53 3.28 -45.22
C LEU A 3 19.61 2.23 -44.58
N GLU A 4 20.24 1.29 -43.88
CA GLU A 4 19.61 0.40 -42.91
C GLU A 4 18.84 1.25 -41.89
N LYS A 5 17.53 1.04 -41.81
CA LYS A 5 16.70 1.52 -40.71
C LYS A 5 16.37 0.31 -39.84
N THR A 6 17.35 -0.07 -39.03
CA THR A 6 17.19 -1.02 -37.92
C THR A 6 16.09 -0.51 -37.01
N ARG A 7 14.91 -1.14 -37.10
CA ARG A 7 13.90 -1.09 -36.03
C ARG A 7 14.41 -1.99 -34.92
N GLU A 8 15.19 -1.42 -34.01
CA GLU A 8 15.37 -1.98 -32.67
C GLU A 8 14.00 -1.98 -31.99
N THR A 9 13.33 -3.13 -32.02
CA THR A 9 12.31 -3.46 -31.05
C THR A 9 13.01 -3.54 -29.71
N ALA A 10 12.86 -2.50 -28.89
CA ALA A 10 13.20 -2.52 -27.49
C ALA A 10 12.36 -3.63 -26.83
N GLU A 11 12.93 -4.83 -26.75
CA GLU A 11 12.51 -5.88 -25.84
C GLU A 11 12.69 -5.32 -24.43
N GLN A 12 11.58 -4.78 -23.91
CA GLN A 12 11.47 -4.43 -22.50
C GLN A 12 11.69 -5.72 -21.73
N SER A 13 12.86 -5.84 -21.10
CA SER A 13 13.22 -6.93 -20.21
C SER A 13 12.16 -7.02 -19.12
N GLU A 14 11.27 -8.01 -19.24
CA GLU A 14 10.30 -8.35 -18.22
C GLU A 14 11.05 -8.64 -16.91
N PRO A 15 10.75 -7.95 -15.80
CA PRO A 15 11.36 -8.26 -14.52
C PRO A 15 10.94 -9.68 -14.12
N ASN A 16 11.95 -10.54 -13.97
CA ASN A 16 11.91 -11.93 -13.51
C ASN A 16 10.65 -12.25 -12.67
N VAL A 17 9.61 -12.78 -13.33
CA VAL A 17 8.33 -13.11 -12.69
C VAL A 17 8.55 -14.37 -11.86
N VAL A 18 8.74 -14.21 -10.55
CA VAL A 18 8.73 -15.32 -9.59
C VAL A 18 7.42 -16.09 -9.76
N PRO A 19 7.44 -17.43 -9.94
CA PRO A 19 6.23 -18.18 -10.16
C PRO A 19 5.28 -17.97 -8.97
N PRO A 20 4.01 -17.58 -9.22
CA PRO A 20 3.04 -17.41 -8.15
C PRO A 20 2.93 -18.73 -7.40
N HIS A 21 2.90 -18.72 -6.08
CA HIS A 21 2.54 -19.90 -5.30
C HIS A 21 1.00 -19.94 -5.23
N PRO A 22 0.29 -20.58 -6.18
CA PRO A 22 -1.17 -20.44 -6.30
C PRO A 22 -1.87 -20.94 -5.05
N GLU A 23 -1.30 -21.95 -4.37
CA GLU A 23 -1.86 -22.50 -3.14
C GLU A 23 -1.83 -21.52 -1.98
N LEU A 24 -0.75 -20.72 -1.85
CA LEU A 24 -0.63 -19.69 -0.82
C LEU A 24 -1.61 -18.54 -1.08
N LEU A 25 -1.74 -18.12 -2.34
CA LEU A 25 -2.71 -17.10 -2.75
C LEU A 25 -4.15 -17.59 -2.56
N MET A 26 -4.44 -18.86 -2.86
CA MET A 26 -5.75 -19.46 -2.61
C MET A 26 -6.05 -19.56 -1.11
N ALA A 27 -5.09 -19.96 -0.29
CA ALA A 27 -5.22 -19.95 1.17
C ALA A 27 -5.50 -18.54 1.70
N ALA A 28 -4.80 -17.52 1.18
CA ALA A 28 -5.03 -16.11 1.50
C ALA A 28 -6.46 -15.63 1.13
N ARG A 29 -6.99 -16.06 -0.03
CA ARG A 29 -8.37 -15.73 -0.44
C ARG A 29 -9.44 -16.35 0.44
N HIS A 30 -9.16 -17.53 1.00
CA HIS A 30 -10.08 -18.24 1.89
C HIS A 30 -9.86 -17.95 3.37
N GLY A 31 -8.82 -17.18 3.74
CA GLY A 31 -8.48 -16.91 5.13
C GLY A 31 -7.96 -18.13 5.87
N ASP A 32 -7.44 -19.14 5.16
CA ASP A 32 -6.92 -20.38 5.75
C ASP A 32 -5.57 -20.12 6.42
N ASN A 33 -5.66 -19.63 7.65
CA ASN A 33 -4.53 -19.19 8.46
C ASN A 33 -3.52 -20.31 8.71
N GLU A 34 -3.99 -21.54 8.93
CA GLU A 34 -3.13 -22.68 9.24
C GLU A 34 -2.31 -23.09 8.02
N ARG A 35 -2.91 -23.09 6.82
CA ARG A 35 -2.14 -23.28 5.59
C ARG A 35 -1.14 -22.15 5.37
N ILE A 36 -1.52 -20.90 5.58
CA ILE A 36 -0.59 -19.75 5.43
C ILE A 36 0.59 -19.90 6.39
N LYS A 37 0.34 -20.19 7.68
CA LYS A 37 1.40 -20.43 8.67
C LYS A 37 2.27 -21.63 8.29
N HIS A 38 1.67 -22.72 7.81
CA HIS A 38 2.41 -23.89 7.35
C HIS A 38 3.36 -23.52 6.22
N PHE A 39 2.85 -22.88 5.16
CA PHE A 39 3.69 -22.42 4.05
C PHE A 39 4.80 -21.47 4.53
N LEU A 40 4.49 -20.48 5.38
CA LEU A 40 5.49 -19.56 5.94
C LEU A 40 6.57 -20.30 6.77
N LYS A 41 6.21 -21.33 7.55
CA LYS A 41 7.16 -22.16 8.30
C LYS A 41 7.99 -23.07 7.40
N THR A 42 7.38 -23.70 6.40
CA THR A 42 8.09 -24.53 5.43
C THR A 42 9.12 -23.71 4.65
N ILE A 43 8.80 -22.45 4.36
CA ILE A 43 9.72 -21.51 3.70
C ILE A 43 10.90 -21.16 4.61
N THR A 44 10.69 -20.95 5.91
CA THR A 44 11.79 -20.66 6.85
C THR A 44 12.64 -21.88 7.22
N GLN A 45 12.13 -23.09 6.98
CA GLN A 45 12.82 -24.37 7.25
C GLN A 45 13.46 -25.00 6.01
N SER A 46 13.21 -24.49 4.80
CA SER A 46 13.90 -24.95 3.61
C SER A 46 15.36 -24.52 3.68
N PRO A 47 16.34 -25.45 3.72
CA PRO A 47 17.74 -25.08 3.79
C PRO A 47 18.11 -24.36 2.50
N VAL A 48 18.54 -23.10 2.64
CA VAL A 48 19.28 -22.39 1.58
C VAL A 48 20.44 -23.30 1.20
N ALA A 49 20.39 -23.88 -0.01
CA ALA A 49 21.49 -24.65 -0.53
C ALA A 49 22.74 -23.73 -0.53
N PRO A 50 23.84 -24.12 0.11
CA PRO A 50 25.03 -23.29 0.16
C PRO A 50 25.56 -23.14 -1.27
N LEU A 51 25.56 -21.91 -1.77
CA LEU A 51 26.33 -21.54 -2.96
C LEU A 51 27.79 -21.93 -2.71
N PRO A 52 28.48 -22.54 -3.69
CA PRO A 52 29.86 -22.97 -3.52
C PRO A 52 30.75 -21.76 -3.21
N ALA A 53 31.60 -21.94 -2.21
CA ALA A 53 32.41 -20.91 -1.59
C ALA A 53 33.44 -20.27 -2.53
N GLY A 54 33.55 -18.95 -2.42
CA GLY A 54 34.56 -18.05 -3.00
C GLY A 54 33.88 -16.69 -3.18
N GLU A 55 34.20 -15.60 -2.50
CA GLU A 55 35.45 -15.21 -1.87
C GLU A 55 35.20 -13.95 -1.02
N VAL A 56 35.84 -13.91 0.16
CA VAL A 56 36.21 -12.77 1.03
C VAL A 56 35.12 -11.82 1.57
N VAL A 57 34.98 -11.93 2.89
CA VAL A 57 34.36 -11.04 3.86
C VAL A 57 34.97 -9.63 3.85
N VAL A 58 34.13 -8.60 3.85
CA VAL A 58 34.41 -7.37 4.61
C VAL A 58 33.12 -6.86 5.26
N HIS A 59 33.05 -6.96 6.59
CA HIS A 59 32.13 -6.18 7.40
C HIS A 59 32.60 -4.72 7.40
N VAL A 60 31.70 -3.73 7.26
CA VAL A 60 31.64 -2.51 8.11
C VAL A 60 30.28 -1.81 7.91
N GLU A 61 29.56 -1.70 9.03
CA GLU A 61 28.66 -0.65 9.54
C GLU A 61 27.54 0.03 8.73
N LYS A 62 26.39 0.09 9.43
CA LYS A 62 25.30 1.07 9.36
C LYS A 62 25.72 2.46 8.88
N VAL A 63 24.87 3.10 8.07
CA VAL A 63 24.07 4.28 8.44
C VAL A 63 23.22 4.71 7.24
N ALA A 64 22.09 5.30 7.58
CA ALA A 64 21.01 5.81 6.77
C ALA A 64 21.40 6.69 5.56
N THR A 65 20.33 6.98 4.81
CA THR A 65 20.02 8.20 4.02
C THR A 65 20.32 8.20 2.51
N ILE A 66 19.24 8.55 1.77
CA ILE A 66 19.17 9.45 0.60
C ILE A 66 19.03 8.83 -0.82
N ARG A 67 17.85 9.17 -1.39
CA ARG A 67 17.55 9.73 -2.72
C ARG A 67 18.12 9.06 -3.99
N GLN A 68 17.20 8.87 -4.93
CA GLN A 68 17.41 8.71 -6.36
C GLN A 68 18.51 9.63 -6.90
N THR A 69 19.56 9.03 -7.47
CA THR A 69 20.25 9.54 -8.66
C THR A 69 20.67 8.36 -9.52
N THR A 70 20.60 8.58 -10.82
CA THR A 70 20.85 7.66 -11.92
C THR A 70 22.33 7.40 -12.17
N VAL A 71 22.57 6.30 -12.89
CA VAL A 71 23.77 5.91 -13.67
C VAL A 71 24.74 4.96 -12.96
N GLY A 72 24.62 3.69 -13.37
CA GLY A 72 25.72 2.78 -13.69
C GLY A 72 26.71 2.46 -12.57
N ASP A 73 26.50 1.33 -11.89
CA ASP A 73 27.36 0.15 -12.05
C ASP A 73 26.71 -1.05 -11.35
N GLY A 74 26.96 -2.25 -11.87
CA GLY A 74 26.38 -3.50 -11.39
C GLY A 74 26.72 -3.76 -9.92
N THR A 75 25.70 -3.74 -9.07
CA THR A 75 25.72 -4.40 -7.76
C THR A 75 24.36 -5.09 -7.57
N GLU A 76 24.32 -6.38 -7.91
CA GLU A 76 23.22 -7.26 -7.55
C GLU A 76 23.14 -7.30 -6.02
N SER A 77 22.26 -6.48 -5.47
CA SER A 77 21.65 -6.74 -4.18
C SER A 77 20.86 -8.03 -4.34
N ALA A 78 21.52 -9.16 -4.10
CA ALA A 78 20.90 -10.43 -3.76
C ALA A 78 20.18 -10.27 -2.39
N ALA A 79 19.17 -9.41 -2.35
CA ALA A 79 18.12 -9.48 -1.37
C ALA A 79 17.41 -10.78 -1.70
N ALA A 80 17.58 -11.78 -0.82
CA ALA A 80 16.90 -13.04 -0.89
C ALA A 80 15.44 -12.81 -1.27
N VAL A 81 15.10 -13.09 -2.53
CA VAL A 81 13.74 -13.04 -3.06
C VAL A 81 12.94 -14.01 -2.22
N THR A 82 12.28 -13.47 -1.21
CA THR A 82 11.65 -14.27 -0.16
C THR A 82 10.28 -14.63 -0.70
N LEU A 83 10.00 -15.92 -0.85
CA LEU A 83 8.77 -16.50 -1.43
C LEU A 83 7.44 -16.01 -0.77
N ALA A 84 7.52 -15.20 0.29
CA ALA A 84 6.41 -14.44 0.85
C ALA A 84 5.86 -13.37 -0.13
N GLU A 85 6.65 -13.00 -1.14
CA GLU A 85 6.23 -12.23 -2.31
C GLU A 85 5.54 -13.14 -3.34
N ALA A 86 4.56 -13.95 -2.93
CA ALA A 86 3.69 -14.55 -3.94
C ALA A 86 2.90 -13.40 -4.58
N VAL A 87 3.23 -13.14 -5.84
CA VAL A 87 2.76 -11.98 -6.59
C VAL A 87 1.67 -12.45 -7.57
N THR A 88 0.46 -11.89 -7.46
CA THR A 88 -0.59 -12.14 -8.47
C THR A 88 -0.23 -11.46 -9.80
N VAL A 89 -0.99 -11.70 -10.87
CA VAL A 89 -0.82 -10.99 -12.16
C VAL A 89 -0.95 -9.46 -12.01
N ALA A 90 -1.66 -8.99 -10.97
CA ALA A 90 -1.81 -7.57 -10.64
C ALA A 90 -0.70 -7.04 -9.70
N TRP A 91 0.34 -7.84 -9.50
CA TRP A 91 1.41 -7.61 -8.54
C TRP A 91 0.96 -7.52 -7.08
N ASP A 92 -0.15 -8.18 -6.74
CA ASP A 92 -0.63 -8.22 -5.38
C ASP A 92 0.21 -9.21 -4.58
N SER A 93 0.83 -8.74 -3.50
CA SER A 93 1.43 -9.64 -2.50
C SER A 93 0.33 -10.42 -1.75
N VAL A 94 0.73 -11.45 -1.02
CA VAL A 94 -0.18 -12.23 -0.16
C VAL A 94 -0.97 -11.32 0.79
N LEU A 95 -0.34 -10.27 1.32
CA LEU A 95 -1.00 -9.32 2.22
C LEU A 95 -2.08 -8.48 1.52
N HIS A 96 -1.87 -8.07 0.26
CA HIS A 96 -2.89 -7.40 -0.54
C HIS A 96 -4.13 -8.28 -0.75
N VAL A 97 -3.90 -9.57 -1.02
CA VAL A 97 -4.96 -10.55 -1.24
C VAL A 97 -5.76 -10.77 0.04
N VAL A 98 -5.10 -11.00 1.18
CA VAL A 98 -5.79 -11.12 2.48
C VAL A 98 -6.58 -9.85 2.79
N ALA A 99 -5.96 -8.68 2.61
CA ALA A 99 -6.59 -7.39 2.89
C ALA A 99 -7.85 -7.13 2.03
N SER A 100 -7.87 -7.63 0.79
CA SER A 100 -9.01 -7.49 -0.12
C SER A 100 -10.11 -8.53 0.12
N SER A 101 -9.76 -9.70 0.66
CA SER A 101 -10.66 -10.87 0.68
C SER A 101 -11.71 -10.77 1.79
N GLY A 102 -11.32 -10.40 3.01
CA GLY A 102 -12.23 -10.41 4.15
C GLY A 102 -11.71 -9.72 5.40
N ASP A 103 -12.62 -9.56 6.37
CA ASP A 103 -12.39 -8.93 7.67
C ASP A 103 -12.84 -9.78 8.87
N GLU A 104 -13.09 -11.06 8.64
CA GLU A 104 -13.32 -12.08 9.67
C GLU A 104 -12.02 -12.38 10.46
N PRO A 105 -12.11 -12.86 11.72
CA PRO A 105 -10.95 -13.05 12.59
C PRO A 105 -9.87 -13.95 11.99
N GLU A 106 -10.21 -14.90 11.13
CA GLU A 106 -9.26 -15.78 10.43
C GLU A 106 -8.39 -14.98 9.45
N PHE A 107 -8.98 -14.01 8.74
CA PHE A 107 -8.23 -13.11 7.85
C PHE A 107 -7.33 -12.16 8.66
N LEU A 108 -7.83 -11.62 9.78
CA LEU A 108 -7.03 -10.75 10.66
C LEU A 108 -5.81 -11.48 11.22
N GLN A 109 -6.01 -12.71 11.70
CA GLN A 109 -4.91 -13.57 12.14
C GLN A 109 -3.93 -13.89 11.00
N SER A 110 -4.43 -14.05 9.78
CA SER A 110 -3.61 -14.28 8.60
C SER A 110 -2.76 -13.07 8.26
N ALA A 111 -3.34 -11.87 8.33
CA ALA A 111 -2.61 -10.62 8.17
C ALA A 111 -1.52 -10.46 9.24
N THR A 112 -1.81 -10.76 10.52
CA THR A 112 -0.79 -10.76 11.59
C THR A 112 0.32 -11.77 11.33
N ALA A 113 -0.02 -13.00 10.93
CA ALA A 113 0.96 -14.04 10.66
C ALA A 113 1.90 -13.64 9.51
N ILE A 114 1.35 -13.06 8.44
CA ILE A 114 2.13 -12.53 7.33
C ILE A 114 3.01 -11.37 7.80
N TYR A 115 2.46 -10.44 8.57
CA TYR A 115 3.18 -9.28 9.09
C TYR A 115 4.41 -9.67 9.93
N VAL A 116 4.26 -10.64 10.83
CA VAL A 116 5.36 -11.14 11.68
C VAL A 116 6.50 -11.74 10.86
N ASN A 117 6.20 -12.35 9.72
CA ASN A 117 7.20 -12.96 8.85
C ASN A 117 7.74 -11.98 7.78
N ALA A 118 6.93 -11.02 7.34
CA ALA A 118 7.21 -10.14 6.22
C ALA A 118 6.63 -8.73 6.44
N SER A 119 7.19 -8.00 7.41
CA SER A 119 6.73 -6.65 7.80
C SER A 119 6.86 -5.61 6.68
N HIS A 120 7.83 -5.77 5.78
CA HIS A 120 8.05 -4.89 4.62
C HIS A 120 6.84 -4.85 3.67
N LEU A 121 5.99 -5.87 3.67
CA LEU A 121 4.82 -5.94 2.79
C LEU A 121 3.73 -4.92 3.13
N LEU A 122 3.71 -4.33 4.34
CA LEU A 122 2.71 -3.30 4.68
C LEU A 122 2.83 -2.05 3.80
N GLY A 123 4.07 -1.69 3.44
CA GLY A 123 4.36 -0.51 2.61
C GLY A 123 4.55 -0.83 1.12
N ALA A 124 4.58 -2.12 0.75
CA ALA A 124 4.78 -2.54 -0.63
C ALA A 124 3.54 -2.17 -1.48
N GLY A 125 3.77 -1.59 -2.66
CA GLY A 125 2.71 -1.29 -3.62
C GLY A 125 2.59 -2.37 -4.68
N ASN A 126 1.37 -2.66 -5.12
CA ASN A 126 1.11 -3.53 -6.27
C ASN A 126 1.30 -2.78 -7.62
N LYS A 127 0.82 -3.34 -8.74
CA LYS A 127 0.96 -2.73 -10.08
C LYS A 127 0.32 -1.34 -10.19
N LYS A 128 -0.67 -1.04 -9.35
CA LYS A 128 -1.33 0.27 -9.27
C LYS A 128 -0.70 1.19 -8.21
N GLY A 129 0.37 0.75 -7.54
CA GLY A 129 0.92 1.37 -6.35
C GLY A 129 -0.01 1.30 -5.14
N ASP A 130 -1.12 0.55 -5.20
CA ASP A 130 -1.99 0.36 -4.05
C ASP A 130 -1.22 -0.49 -3.03
N THR A 131 -1.13 -0.03 -1.78
CA THR A 131 -0.65 -0.83 -0.64
C THR A 131 -1.77 -1.74 -0.11
N PRO A 132 -1.50 -2.71 0.79
CA PRO A 132 -2.55 -3.52 1.38
C PRO A 132 -3.63 -2.68 2.09
N LEU A 133 -3.25 -1.51 2.61
CA LEU A 133 -4.19 -0.56 3.22
C LEU A 133 -5.15 0.06 2.19
N HIS A 134 -4.66 0.38 0.98
CA HIS A 134 -5.52 0.82 -0.13
C HIS A 134 -6.48 -0.28 -0.56
N CYS A 135 -6.01 -1.52 -0.63
CA CYS A 135 -6.84 -2.69 -0.93
C CYS A 135 -7.95 -2.90 0.10
N ALA A 136 -7.64 -2.84 1.40
CA ALA A 136 -8.63 -2.93 2.48
C ALA A 136 -9.67 -1.80 2.40
N ALA A 137 -9.23 -0.56 2.17
CA ALA A 137 -10.12 0.58 1.98
C ALA A 137 -11.04 0.41 0.77
N ARG A 138 -10.47 -0.07 -0.36
CA ARG A 138 -11.20 -0.33 -1.60
C ARG A 138 -12.21 -1.47 -1.47
N ALA A 139 -11.90 -2.46 -0.66
CA ALA A 139 -12.78 -3.59 -0.39
C ALA A 139 -13.85 -3.30 0.68
N GLY A 140 -13.85 -2.12 1.31
CA GLY A 140 -14.83 -1.80 2.35
C GLY A 140 -14.58 -2.50 3.69
N ARG A 141 -13.37 -3.05 3.91
CA ARG A 141 -13.02 -3.89 5.07
C ARG A 141 -12.51 -3.06 6.26
N VAL A 142 -13.44 -2.53 7.06
CA VAL A 142 -13.11 -1.61 8.17
C VAL A 142 -12.26 -2.28 9.26
N ARG A 143 -12.61 -3.49 9.69
CA ARG A 143 -11.86 -4.18 10.75
C ARG A 143 -10.45 -4.56 10.30
N MET A 144 -10.31 -5.04 9.06
CA MET A 144 -9.01 -5.31 8.45
C MET A 144 -8.17 -4.03 8.34
N LEU A 145 -8.77 -2.93 7.90
CA LEU A 145 -8.10 -1.64 7.82
C LEU A 145 -7.59 -1.17 9.18
N SER A 146 -8.44 -1.24 10.22
CA SER A 146 -8.03 -0.93 11.60
C SER A 146 -6.89 -1.82 12.06
N HIS A 147 -7.00 -3.13 11.83
CA HIS A 147 -5.98 -4.07 12.22
C HIS A 147 -4.63 -3.84 11.52
N LEU A 148 -4.63 -3.50 10.23
CA LEU A 148 -3.41 -3.15 9.50
C LEU A 148 -2.77 -1.85 10.01
N VAL A 149 -3.59 -0.86 10.39
CA VAL A 149 -3.12 0.37 11.05
C VAL A 149 -2.54 0.05 12.42
N ASP A 150 -3.20 -0.78 13.23
CA ASP A 150 -2.74 -1.18 14.54
C ASP A 150 -1.42 -1.96 14.46
N LEU A 151 -1.26 -2.85 13.46
CA LEU A 151 0.00 -3.55 13.18
C LEU A 151 1.11 -2.58 12.75
N ALA A 152 0.79 -1.53 11.99
CA ALA A 152 1.75 -0.50 11.60
C ALA A 152 2.17 0.37 12.80
N CYS A 153 1.25 0.68 13.71
CA CYS A 153 1.51 1.52 14.89
C CYS A 153 2.12 0.76 16.08
N GLY A 154 1.78 -0.52 16.26
CA GLY A 154 2.06 -1.28 17.48
C GLY A 154 3.49 -1.82 17.63
N ASN A 155 4.30 -1.80 16.57
CA ASN A 155 5.64 -2.39 16.59
C ASN A 155 6.75 -1.36 16.89
N ASP A 156 6.43 -0.07 16.87
CA ASP A 156 7.36 1.01 17.22
C ASP A 156 7.36 1.21 18.74
N GLY A 157 7.89 0.22 19.46
CA GLY A 157 8.29 0.39 20.85
C GLY A 157 9.31 1.52 20.95
N ALA A 158 8.86 2.67 21.43
CA ALA A 158 9.67 3.75 22.00
C ALA A 158 10.35 4.78 21.08
N THR A 159 10.44 4.67 19.76
CA THR A 159 10.96 5.78 18.94
C THR A 159 10.44 5.81 17.52
N GLY A 160 9.49 6.70 17.25
CA GLY A 160 9.35 7.29 15.91
C GLY A 160 7.98 7.10 15.29
N ASP A 161 7.08 8.02 15.62
CA ASP A 161 5.87 8.42 14.89
C ASP A 161 6.00 8.49 13.33
N GLY A 162 7.19 8.31 12.75
CA GLY A 162 7.45 8.43 11.33
C GLY A 162 7.13 7.17 10.51
N ALA A 163 7.38 5.95 11.01
CA ALA A 163 7.28 4.74 10.19
C ALA A 163 5.81 4.34 9.93
N ALA A 164 4.99 4.28 10.98
CA ALA A 164 3.55 4.07 10.85
C ALA A 164 2.87 5.16 9.98
N LYS A 165 3.22 6.44 10.21
CA LYS A 165 2.71 7.55 9.38
C LYS A 165 3.18 7.45 7.93
N SER A 166 4.37 6.94 7.67
CA SER A 166 4.88 6.71 6.31
C SER A 166 3.96 5.74 5.55
N VAL A 167 3.59 4.61 6.17
CA VAL A 167 2.72 3.59 5.54
C VAL A 167 1.33 4.14 5.23
N VAL A 168 0.73 4.90 6.15
CA VAL A 168 -0.61 5.47 5.98
C VAL A 168 -0.61 6.62 4.95
N ARG A 169 0.50 7.37 4.86
CA ARG A 169 0.70 8.45 3.88
C ARG A 169 1.15 7.97 2.50
N THR A 170 1.48 6.69 2.34
CA THR A 170 1.84 6.15 1.03
C THR A 170 0.75 6.46 0.01
N GLN A 171 1.17 6.94 -1.15
CA GLN A 171 0.30 7.24 -2.26
C GLN A 171 0.39 6.14 -3.32
N ASN A 172 -0.75 5.79 -3.90
CA ASN A 172 -0.78 4.91 -5.07
C ASN A 172 -0.34 5.64 -6.35
N ALA A 173 -0.38 4.96 -7.50
CA ALA A 173 0.03 5.54 -8.79
C ALA A 173 -0.81 6.76 -9.23
N LYS A 174 -1.96 7.03 -8.60
CA LYS A 174 -2.78 8.23 -8.83
C LYS A 174 -2.47 9.37 -7.86
N GLY A 175 -1.53 9.17 -6.93
CA GLY A 175 -1.31 10.08 -5.82
C GLY A 175 -2.36 9.95 -4.71
N GLU A 176 -3.30 9.00 -4.80
CA GLU A 176 -4.34 8.82 -3.79
C GLU A 176 -3.75 8.09 -2.59
N THR A 177 -4.05 8.57 -1.37
CA THR A 177 -3.82 7.81 -0.13
C THR A 177 -5.01 6.92 0.19
N ALA A 178 -4.87 6.00 1.16
CA ALA A 178 -5.98 5.16 1.63
C ALA A 178 -7.20 5.99 2.10
N LEU A 179 -7.00 7.23 2.58
CA LEU A 179 -8.08 8.14 2.97
C LEU A 179 -8.91 8.58 1.77
N HIS A 180 -8.27 8.92 0.65
CA HIS A 180 -8.99 9.27 -0.58
C HIS A 180 -9.88 8.11 -1.02
N VAL A 181 -9.34 6.89 -1.02
CA VAL A 181 -10.11 5.68 -1.32
C VAL A 181 -11.29 5.53 -0.35
N ALA A 182 -11.08 5.64 0.96
CA ALA A 182 -12.16 5.55 1.96
C ALA A 182 -13.26 6.60 1.76
N VAL A 183 -12.90 7.84 1.40
CA VAL A 183 -13.85 8.91 1.07
C VAL A 183 -14.66 8.56 -0.18
N ARG A 184 -14.04 8.01 -1.24
CA ARG A 184 -14.75 7.60 -2.46
C ARG A 184 -15.80 6.52 -2.21
N PHE A 185 -15.52 5.62 -1.28
CA PHE A 185 -16.47 4.57 -0.89
C PHE A 185 -17.53 5.05 0.10
N GLY A 186 -17.42 6.27 0.64
CA GLY A 186 -18.41 6.80 1.56
C GLY A 186 -18.35 6.19 2.96
N SER A 187 -17.24 5.55 3.35
CA SER A 187 -17.12 4.91 4.66
C SER A 187 -16.62 5.88 5.73
N THR A 188 -17.53 6.35 6.59
CA THR A 188 -17.20 7.28 7.68
C THR A 188 -16.30 6.62 8.73
N GLU A 189 -16.46 5.32 8.96
CA GLU A 189 -15.68 4.59 9.96
C GLU A 189 -14.22 4.41 9.53
N MET A 190 -13.98 4.12 8.25
CA MET A 190 -12.61 4.07 7.72
C MET A 190 -11.90 5.43 7.82
N VAL A 191 -12.63 6.51 7.53
CA VAL A 191 -12.10 7.87 7.66
C VAL A 191 -11.71 8.15 9.11
N ARG A 192 -12.52 7.72 10.09
CA ARG A 192 -12.17 7.84 11.51
C ARG A 192 -10.89 7.08 11.85
N VAL A 193 -10.79 5.81 11.46
CA VAL A 193 -9.62 4.98 11.75
C VAL A 193 -8.33 5.57 11.16
N LEU A 194 -8.37 5.98 9.88
CA LEU A 194 -7.21 6.57 9.20
C LEU A 194 -6.80 7.92 9.80
N MET A 195 -7.77 8.78 10.14
CA MET A 195 -7.50 10.09 10.76
C MET A 195 -7.02 9.98 12.21
N SER A 196 -7.45 8.94 12.94
CA SER A 196 -6.90 8.64 14.27
C SER A 196 -5.44 8.21 14.21
N ALA A 197 -5.03 7.53 13.13
CA ALA A 197 -3.65 7.15 12.90
C ALA A 197 -2.78 8.36 12.51
N ASP A 198 -3.30 9.24 11.66
CA ASP A 198 -2.62 10.46 11.25
C ASP A 198 -3.60 11.56 10.83
N PRO A 199 -3.82 12.59 11.67
CA PRO A 199 -4.72 13.70 11.34
C PRO A 199 -4.28 14.50 10.11
N GLU A 200 -2.97 14.55 9.84
CA GLU A 200 -2.38 15.29 8.72
C GLU A 200 -2.65 14.62 7.36
N LEU A 201 -3.15 13.38 7.36
CA LEU A 201 -3.47 12.64 6.15
C LEU A 201 -4.52 13.35 5.29
N ALA A 202 -5.40 14.15 5.92
CA ALA A 202 -6.39 14.94 5.22
C ALA A 202 -5.82 16.16 4.47
N ARG A 203 -4.56 16.51 4.69
CA ARG A 203 -3.84 17.59 3.99
C ARG A 203 -3.10 17.10 2.75
N VAL A 204 -2.89 15.79 2.63
CA VAL A 204 -2.25 15.19 1.45
C VAL A 204 -3.20 15.34 0.27
N VAL A 205 -2.69 15.87 -0.84
CA VAL A 205 -3.46 16.08 -2.07
C VAL A 205 -2.89 15.18 -3.18
N PRO A 206 -3.73 14.47 -3.96
CA PRO A 206 -3.29 13.62 -5.06
C PRO A 206 -2.82 14.44 -6.26
N ALA A 207 -2.33 13.75 -7.30
CA ALA A 207 -1.86 14.38 -8.53
C ALA A 207 -2.96 15.17 -9.27
N ASP A 208 -4.24 14.82 -9.06
CA ASP A 208 -5.39 15.52 -9.64
C ASP A 208 -5.77 16.80 -8.87
N GLY A 209 -5.11 17.10 -7.74
CA GLY A 209 -5.39 18.27 -6.92
C GLY A 209 -6.64 18.13 -6.03
N ALA A 210 -7.30 16.96 -6.01
CA ALA A 210 -8.55 16.76 -5.26
C ALA A 210 -8.29 16.43 -3.79
N SER A 211 -8.47 17.40 -2.88
CA SER A 211 -8.36 17.13 -1.45
C SER A 211 -9.44 16.14 -0.97
N PRO A 212 -9.22 15.42 0.15
CA PRO A 212 -10.22 14.54 0.73
C PRO A 212 -11.55 15.24 1.04
N LEU A 213 -11.49 16.52 1.45
CA LEU A 213 -12.67 17.33 1.71
C LEU A 213 -13.40 17.71 0.41
N TYR A 214 -12.68 18.14 -0.63
CA TYR A 214 -13.26 18.38 -1.95
C TYR A 214 -13.95 17.11 -2.48
N LEU A 215 -13.29 15.96 -2.36
CA LEU A 215 -13.81 14.68 -2.81
C LEU A 215 -15.10 14.32 -2.06
N ALA A 216 -15.12 14.45 -0.73
CA ALA A 216 -16.32 14.20 0.08
C ALA A 216 -17.50 15.09 -0.33
N VAL A 217 -17.27 16.39 -0.58
CA VAL A 217 -18.32 17.32 -0.99
C VAL A 217 -18.78 17.04 -2.43
N SER A 218 -17.86 16.80 -3.36
CA SER A 218 -18.18 16.51 -4.76
C SER A 218 -19.03 15.24 -4.92
N LEU A 219 -18.80 14.25 -4.05
CA LEU A 219 -19.56 12.99 -4.02
C LEU A 219 -20.85 13.09 -3.18
N GLY A 220 -21.07 14.20 -2.45
CA GLY A 220 -22.23 14.38 -1.58
C GLY A 220 -22.14 13.66 -0.24
N HIS A 221 -20.95 13.23 0.19
CA HIS A 221 -20.72 12.58 1.47
C HIS A 221 -20.62 13.60 2.62
N ILE A 222 -21.73 14.30 2.91
CA ILE A 222 -21.78 15.40 3.89
C ILE A 222 -21.34 14.96 5.29
N ARG A 223 -21.64 13.72 5.69
CA ARG A 223 -21.19 13.16 6.98
C ARG A 223 -19.67 13.07 7.07
N ILE A 224 -19.02 12.67 5.98
CA ILE A 224 -17.56 12.57 5.89
C ILE A 224 -16.94 13.96 5.84
N ALA A 225 -17.50 14.88 5.04
CA ALA A 225 -17.03 16.25 4.96
C ALA A 225 -17.07 16.95 6.33
N ARG A 226 -18.17 16.78 7.08
CA ARG A 226 -18.29 17.26 8.46
C ARG A 226 -17.23 16.61 9.34
N LYS A 227 -17.05 15.29 9.24
CA LYS A 227 -16.11 14.58 10.11
C LYS A 227 -14.66 14.99 9.87
N LEU A 228 -14.27 15.18 8.61
CA LEU A 228 -12.95 15.70 8.26
C LEU A 228 -12.75 17.10 8.89
N HIS A 229 -13.74 17.99 8.75
CA HIS A 229 -13.69 19.35 9.32
C HIS A 229 -13.62 19.37 10.85
N GLU A 230 -14.30 18.45 11.53
CA GLU A 230 -14.20 18.31 12.99
C GLU A 230 -12.83 17.80 13.46
N LEU A 231 -12.12 17.04 12.63
CA LEU A 231 -10.87 16.37 12.99
C LEU A 231 -9.63 17.21 12.64
N ASP A 232 -9.70 18.09 11.64
CA ASP A 232 -8.62 19.01 11.29
C ASP A 232 -9.20 20.34 10.80
N ASN A 233 -8.70 21.45 11.36
CA ASN A 233 -9.12 22.81 10.99
C ASN A 233 -8.26 23.40 9.86
N ALA A 234 -7.13 22.75 9.50
CA ALA A 234 -6.21 23.22 8.46
C ALA A 234 -6.30 22.39 7.16
N LEU A 235 -7.50 21.87 6.87
CA LEU A 235 -7.77 21.08 5.67
C LEU A 235 -7.51 21.86 4.39
N SER A 236 -7.00 21.16 3.39
CA SER A 236 -7.02 21.66 2.01
C SER A 236 -8.45 21.60 1.46
N TYR A 237 -8.91 22.71 0.89
CA TYR A 237 -10.18 22.79 0.16
C TYR A 237 -9.98 22.66 -1.36
N ALA A 238 -8.74 22.40 -1.80
CA ALA A 238 -8.38 22.39 -3.21
C ALA A 238 -9.06 21.23 -3.95
N GLY A 239 -9.45 21.51 -5.18
CA GLY A 239 -9.96 20.58 -6.15
C GLY A 239 -9.27 20.76 -7.50
N PRO A 240 -9.55 19.85 -8.45
CA PRO A 240 -9.05 19.95 -9.82
C PRO A 240 -9.50 21.26 -10.50
N ASP A 241 -8.71 21.70 -11.47
CA ASP A 241 -8.98 22.89 -12.30
C ASP A 241 -9.13 24.20 -11.50
N GLY A 242 -8.50 24.30 -10.33
CA GLY A 242 -8.61 25.49 -9.45
C GLY A 242 -9.97 25.63 -8.77
N LYS A 243 -10.85 24.63 -8.88
CA LYS A 243 -12.10 24.58 -8.11
C LYS A 243 -11.78 24.26 -6.66
N ASN A 244 -12.65 24.67 -5.75
CA ASN A 244 -12.55 24.32 -4.33
C ASN A 244 -13.81 23.59 -3.88
N ALA A 245 -13.80 23.08 -2.64
CA ALA A 245 -14.95 22.34 -2.10
C ALA A 245 -16.25 23.18 -2.09
N LEU A 246 -16.17 24.51 -1.98
CA LEU A 246 -17.34 25.40 -2.07
C LEU A 246 -17.91 25.48 -3.49
N HIS A 247 -17.06 25.49 -4.52
CA HIS A 247 -17.54 25.37 -5.90
C HIS A 247 -18.30 24.05 -6.10
N ALA A 248 -17.78 22.95 -5.55
CA ALA A 248 -18.44 21.64 -5.62
C ALA A 248 -19.78 21.62 -4.86
N SER A 249 -19.89 22.27 -3.70
CA SER A 249 -21.12 22.28 -2.90
C SER A 249 -22.26 23.01 -3.61
N VAL A 250 -21.99 24.11 -4.31
CA VAL A 250 -23.00 24.85 -5.08
C VAL A 250 -23.53 24.02 -6.25
N VAL A 251 -22.66 23.28 -6.94
CA VAL A 251 -23.07 22.40 -8.05
C VAL A 251 -23.94 21.26 -7.52
N LYS A 252 -23.57 20.65 -6.39
CA LYS A 252 -24.32 19.56 -5.77
C LYS A 252 -25.66 20.01 -5.19
N GLY A 253 -25.69 21.15 -4.50
CA GLY A 253 -26.91 21.69 -3.87
C GLY A 253 -28.01 22.09 -4.85
N LYS A 254 -27.66 22.39 -6.12
CA LYS A 254 -28.63 22.65 -7.20
C LYS A 254 -29.33 21.38 -7.73
N GLY A 255 -28.84 20.19 -7.38
CA GLY A 255 -29.43 18.90 -7.76
C GLY A 255 -30.30 18.26 -6.68
N GLU A 256 -30.43 18.88 -5.51
CA GLU A 256 -31.23 18.39 -4.37
C GLU A 256 -32.50 19.23 -4.14
N CYS A 257 -33.03 19.86 -5.20
CA CYS A 257 -34.29 20.62 -5.19
C CYS A 257 -35.46 19.77 -5.69
#